data_AF-A0A971BKJ6-F1
#
_entry.id   AF-A0A971BKJ6-F1
#
_cell.length_a   1.000
_cell.length_b   1.000
_cell.length_c   1.000
_cell.angle_alpha   90.00
_cell.angle_beta   90.00
_cell.angle_gamma   90.00
#
_symmetry.space_group_name_H-M   'P 1'
#
loop_
_entity.id
_entity.type
_entity.pdbx_description
1 polymer ?
#
loop_
_entity_poly.entity_id
_entity_poly.type
_entity_poly.pdbx_seq_one_letter_code
_entity_poly.pdbx_strand_id
1 'polypeptide(L)'
;FRNPSISYLIYTAGGNGVIAWDKLIYLATTVDITPRSIYAGGGFPGQSQILYRWDNEYNLDVSQQDWWTTYYGGSGYVSHSQGIEAALLTGGYLISELENHSLAPDIELSVLAGESHLFAMIPLQTSIPGDGIVFRESALNTDAMVAGGAHLKDKRVMTVNHIELLYHPRAARWVDKQLRDVD
;
A
#
# COMPACT_ATOMS: atom_id res chain seq x y z
N PHE A 1 -2.79 -4.06 6.77
CA PHE A 1 -2.16 -5.25 7.38
C PHE A 1 -1.13 -4.95 8.47
N ARG A 2 -0.08 -4.13 8.23
CA ARG A 2 1.00 -3.95 9.23
C ARG A 2 0.69 -3.02 10.40
N ASN A 3 -0.20 -2.05 10.20
CA ASN A 3 -0.66 -1.14 11.24
C ASN A 3 -2.17 -1.34 11.50
N PRO A 4 -2.61 -2.52 12.00
CA PRO A 4 -4.02 -2.83 12.16
C PRO A 4 -4.83 -1.76 12.89
N SER A 5 -4.24 -1.14 13.91
CA SER A 5 -4.88 -0.12 14.75
C SER A 5 -5.47 1.05 13.94
N ILE A 6 -4.88 1.37 12.77
CA ILE A 6 -5.41 2.43 11.89
C ILE A 6 -6.81 2.09 11.35
N SER A 7 -7.13 0.80 11.19
CA SER A 7 -8.44 0.33 10.71
C SER A 7 -9.55 0.77 11.66
N TYR A 8 -9.30 0.71 12.97
CA TYR A 8 -10.23 1.17 13.99
C TYR A 8 -10.43 2.70 13.92
N LEU A 9 -9.34 3.44 13.72
CA LEU A 9 -9.39 4.90 13.57
C LEU A 9 -10.17 5.31 12.31
N ILE A 10 -9.90 4.67 11.16
CA ILE A 10 -10.61 4.93 9.90
C ILE A 10 -12.11 4.71 10.10
N TYR A 11 -12.50 3.60 10.73
CA TYR A 11 -13.90 3.30 10.98
C TYR A 11 -14.56 4.35 11.89
N THR A 12 -13.96 4.65 13.04
CA THR A 12 -14.55 5.55 14.05
C THR A 12 -14.55 7.02 13.62
N ALA A 13 -13.60 7.45 12.79
CA ALA A 13 -13.59 8.79 12.19
C ALA A 13 -14.60 8.93 11.02
N GLY A 14 -15.27 7.85 10.63
CA GLY A 14 -16.16 7.86 9.45
C GLY A 14 -15.42 8.01 8.13
N GLY A 15 -14.14 7.66 8.09
CA GLY A 15 -13.30 7.79 6.89
C GLY A 15 -13.63 6.74 5.83
N ASN A 16 -13.38 7.09 4.57
CA ASN A 16 -13.51 6.19 3.40
C ASN A 16 -12.17 5.49 3.09
N GLY A 17 -11.39 5.16 4.12
CA GLY A 17 -10.13 4.45 3.98
C GLY A 17 -10.34 2.94 3.86
N VAL A 18 -9.36 2.26 3.26
CA VAL A 18 -9.32 0.80 3.13
C VAL A 18 -9.11 0.17 4.49
N ILE A 19 -9.91 -0.84 4.84
CA ILE A 19 -9.78 -1.57 6.10
C ILE A 19 -9.39 -3.04 5.83
N ALA A 20 -8.40 -3.54 6.57
CA ALA A 20 -7.95 -4.93 6.48
C ALA A 20 -8.77 -5.90 7.38
N TRP A 21 -9.95 -5.47 7.81
CA TRP A 21 -10.88 -6.19 8.68
C TRP A 21 -12.26 -6.26 8.02
N ASP A 22 -12.98 -7.35 8.24
CA ASP A 22 -14.36 -7.54 7.78
C ASP A 22 -15.37 -7.47 8.94
N LYS A 23 -14.91 -7.59 10.20
CA LYS A 23 -15.73 -7.31 11.39
C LYS A 23 -14.95 -6.50 12.42
N LEU A 24 -15.69 -5.71 13.19
CA LEU A 24 -15.16 -4.84 14.24
C LEU A 24 -16.02 -4.92 15.50
N ILE A 25 -15.41 -4.90 16.68
CA ILE A 25 -16.14 -4.64 17.92
C ILE A 25 -16.24 -3.12 18.11
N TYR A 26 -17.45 -2.59 18.07
CA TYR A 26 -17.76 -1.19 18.30
C TYR A 26 -18.92 -1.07 19.29
N LEU A 27 -18.72 -0.28 20.35
CA LEU A 27 -19.68 -0.11 21.46
C LEU A 27 -20.18 -1.44 22.03
N ALA A 28 -19.25 -2.38 22.26
CA ALA A 28 -19.51 -3.75 22.75
C ALA A 28 -20.37 -4.63 21.82
N THR A 29 -20.56 -4.22 20.56
CA THR A 29 -21.27 -5.02 19.54
C THR A 29 -20.32 -5.39 18.42
N THR A 30 -20.48 -6.59 17.85
CA THR A 30 -19.79 -6.93 16.59
C THR A 30 -20.55 -6.32 15.43
N VAL A 31 -19.86 -5.48 14.66
CA VAL A 31 -20.37 -4.84 13.45
C VAL A 31 -19.71 -5.49 12.25
N ASP A 32 -20.53 -5.86 11.26
CA ASP A 32 -20.05 -6.26 9.94
C ASP A 32 -19.61 -5.01 9.17
N ILE A 33 -18.32 -4.98 8.81
CA ILE A 33 -17.71 -3.90 8.05
C ILE A 33 -17.14 -4.39 6.72
N THR A 34 -17.56 -5.57 6.26
CA THR A 34 -17.17 -6.14 4.95
C THR A 34 -17.26 -5.13 3.82
N PRO A 35 -18.31 -4.27 3.70
CA PRO A 35 -18.39 -3.26 2.64
C PRO A 35 -17.24 -2.24 2.63
N ARG A 36 -16.52 -2.06 3.75
CA ARG A 36 -15.34 -1.16 3.86
C ARG A 36 -14.01 -1.92 3.79
N SER A 37 -14.07 -3.24 3.63
CA SER A 37 -12.89 -4.09 3.64
C SER A 37 -12.21 -4.19 2.28
N ILE A 38 -10.99 -4.71 2.28
CA ILE A 38 -10.20 -5.07 1.10
C ILE A 38 -10.61 -6.42 0.47
N TYR A 39 -11.46 -7.20 1.14
CA TYR A 39 -11.81 -8.56 0.72
C TYR A 39 -12.92 -8.58 -0.34
N ALA A 40 -13.20 -9.77 -0.89
CA ALA A 40 -14.29 -9.99 -1.81
C ALA A 40 -15.63 -9.48 -1.25
N GLY A 41 -16.37 -8.70 -2.05
CA GLY A 41 -17.61 -8.03 -1.62
C GLY A 41 -17.38 -6.71 -0.86
N GLY A 42 -16.13 -6.31 -0.61
CA GLY A 42 -15.76 -5.01 -0.07
C GLY A 42 -15.64 -3.91 -1.12
N GLY A 43 -15.54 -2.66 -0.66
CA GLY A 43 -15.52 -1.46 -1.49
C GLY A 43 -14.17 -1.11 -2.12
N PHE A 44 -13.12 -1.91 -1.88
CA PHE A 44 -11.75 -1.59 -2.31
C PHE A 44 -11.05 -2.71 -3.11
N PRO A 45 -11.64 -3.20 -4.21
CA PRO A 45 -11.08 -4.33 -4.98
C PRO A 45 -9.71 -4.03 -5.60
N GLY A 46 -9.43 -2.77 -5.98
CA GLY A 46 -8.13 -2.39 -6.52
C GLY A 46 -6.99 -2.48 -5.50
N GLN A 47 -7.31 -2.39 -4.20
CA GLN A 47 -6.30 -2.42 -3.14
C GLN A 47 -5.77 -3.83 -2.91
N SER A 48 -6.61 -4.86 -3.05
CA SER A 48 -6.16 -6.25 -3.01
C SER A 48 -5.21 -6.59 -4.17
N GLN A 49 -5.41 -5.98 -5.34
CA GLN A 49 -4.60 -6.24 -6.54
C GLN A 49 -3.14 -5.74 -6.41
N ILE A 50 -2.90 -4.72 -5.59
CA ILE A 50 -1.57 -4.12 -5.42
C ILE A 50 -0.81 -4.65 -4.19
N LEU A 51 -1.26 -5.77 -3.61
CA LEU A 51 -0.61 -6.39 -2.45
C LEU A 51 0.58 -7.27 -2.87
N TYR A 52 1.62 -7.24 -2.04
CA TYR A 52 2.77 -8.14 -2.10
C TYR A 52 3.23 -8.51 -0.68
N ARG A 53 3.84 -9.69 -0.51
CA ARG A 53 4.33 -10.16 0.78
C ARG A 53 5.73 -9.63 1.08
N TRP A 54 5.80 -8.83 2.14
CA TRP A 54 7.05 -8.24 2.65
C TRP A 54 7.41 -8.76 4.04
N ASP A 55 6.70 -9.76 4.55
CA ASP A 55 6.85 -10.26 5.92
C ASP A 55 8.09 -11.15 6.13
N ASN A 56 8.67 -11.68 5.04
CA ASN A 56 9.96 -12.38 5.10
C ASN A 56 11.16 -11.43 5.21
N GLU A 57 11.00 -10.18 4.79
CA GLU A 57 12.07 -9.16 4.79
C GLU A 57 11.93 -8.20 5.97
N TYR A 58 10.68 -7.85 6.30
CA TYR A 58 10.37 -6.93 7.35
C TYR A 58 9.43 -7.59 8.36
N ASN A 59 9.81 -7.59 9.63
CA ASN A 59 8.98 -8.16 10.70
C ASN A 59 7.71 -7.34 10.96
N LEU A 60 6.61 -8.03 11.28
CA LEU A 60 5.36 -7.38 11.69
C LEU A 60 5.56 -6.62 13.01
N ASP A 61 4.86 -5.50 13.16
CA ASP A 61 4.85 -4.76 14.42
C ASP A 61 3.93 -5.45 15.42
N VAL A 62 4.54 -6.22 16.33
CA VAL A 62 3.84 -7.01 17.35
C VAL A 62 3.21 -6.15 18.46
N SER A 63 3.47 -4.84 18.47
CA SER A 63 2.86 -3.91 19.43
C SER A 63 1.45 -3.48 19.00
N GLN A 64 1.07 -3.70 17.74
CA GLN A 64 -0.25 -3.31 17.23
C GLN A 64 -1.35 -4.24 17.75
N GLN A 65 -2.51 -3.68 18.10
CA GLN A 65 -3.66 -4.49 18.49
C GLN A 65 -4.05 -5.42 17.33
N ASP A 66 -4.33 -6.69 17.65
CA ASP A 66 -4.76 -7.71 16.69
C ASP A 66 -3.79 -7.91 15.51
N TRP A 67 -2.49 -7.59 15.67
CA TRP A 67 -1.49 -7.71 14.59
C TRP A 67 -1.46 -9.10 13.95
N TRP A 68 -1.47 -10.16 14.77
CA TRP A 68 -1.39 -11.55 14.30
C TRP A 68 -2.64 -11.94 13.52
N THR A 69 -3.81 -11.75 14.12
CA THR A 69 -5.09 -12.15 13.51
C THR A 69 -5.44 -11.25 12.32
N THR A 70 -4.98 -9.99 12.31
CA THR A 70 -5.10 -9.13 11.13
C THR A 70 -4.30 -9.67 9.95
N TYR A 71 -3.05 -10.08 10.20
CA TYR A 71 -2.14 -10.52 9.15
C TYR A 71 -2.43 -11.95 8.67
N TYR A 72 -2.56 -12.89 9.60
CA TYR A 72 -2.76 -14.32 9.30
C TYR A 72 -4.23 -14.73 9.22
N GLY A 73 -5.16 -13.84 9.56
CA GLY A 73 -6.59 -14.11 9.62
C GLY A 73 -7.06 -14.60 11.00
N GLY A 74 -8.36 -14.48 11.23
CA GLY A 74 -9.04 -14.90 12.45
C GLY A 74 -9.62 -13.74 13.28
N SER A 75 -10.17 -14.09 14.45
CA SER A 75 -10.74 -13.14 15.41
C SER A 75 -9.69 -12.71 16.45
N GLY A 76 -9.46 -11.40 16.54
CA GLY A 76 -8.69 -10.76 17.60
C GLY A 76 -9.58 -10.24 18.73
N TYR A 77 -9.01 -9.35 19.55
CA TYR A 77 -9.68 -8.72 20.67
C TYR A 77 -10.74 -7.69 20.24
N VAL A 78 -10.49 -6.94 19.15
CA VAL A 78 -11.40 -5.89 18.67
C VAL A 78 -11.85 -6.08 17.22
N SER A 79 -11.36 -7.10 16.52
CA SER A 79 -11.58 -7.24 15.08
C SER A 79 -11.63 -8.70 14.61
N HIS A 80 -12.10 -8.90 13.38
CA HIS A 80 -11.86 -10.11 12.59
C HIS A 80 -11.29 -9.71 11.23
N SER A 81 -10.40 -10.54 10.71
CA SER A 81 -9.74 -10.38 9.42
C SER A 81 -9.72 -11.72 8.69
N GLN A 82 -9.83 -11.70 7.37
CA GLN A 82 -9.61 -12.91 6.56
C GLN A 82 -8.11 -13.17 6.30
N GLY A 83 -7.24 -12.21 6.63
CA GLY A 83 -5.79 -12.33 6.51
C GLY A 83 -5.25 -11.93 5.13
N ILE A 84 -3.93 -11.80 5.04
CA ILE A 84 -3.25 -11.34 3.84
C ILE A 84 -3.42 -12.31 2.67
N GLU A 85 -3.40 -13.63 2.91
CA GLU A 85 -3.58 -14.61 1.83
C GLU A 85 -4.96 -14.52 1.18
N ALA A 86 -6.01 -14.33 1.97
CA ALA A 86 -7.35 -14.11 1.42
C ALA A 86 -7.44 -12.81 0.60
N ALA A 87 -6.74 -11.76 1.02
CA ALA A 87 -6.68 -10.51 0.26
C ALA A 87 -5.85 -10.66 -1.03
N LEU A 88 -4.72 -11.37 -1.00
CA LEU A 88 -3.92 -11.68 -2.19
C LEU A 88 -4.71 -12.51 -3.21
N LEU A 89 -5.43 -13.53 -2.73
CA LEU A 89 -6.32 -14.33 -3.56
C LEU A 89 -7.44 -13.48 -4.17
N THR A 90 -8.05 -12.58 -3.39
CA THR A 90 -9.05 -11.61 -3.89
C THR A 90 -8.46 -10.70 -4.97
N GLY A 91 -7.20 -10.30 -4.82
CA GLY A 91 -6.46 -9.49 -5.79
C GLY A 91 -5.94 -10.28 -6.99
N GLY A 92 -6.13 -11.60 -7.02
CA GLY A 92 -5.65 -12.48 -8.08
C GLY A 92 -4.12 -12.60 -8.13
N TYR A 93 -3.40 -12.31 -7.04
CA TYR A 93 -1.93 -12.29 -7.02
C TYR A 93 -1.32 -11.40 -8.13
N LEU A 94 -2.00 -10.31 -8.54
CA LEU A 94 -1.63 -9.50 -9.70
C LEU A 94 -0.18 -9.01 -9.68
N ILE A 95 0.34 -8.53 -8.55
CA ILE A 95 1.76 -8.11 -8.49
C ILE A 95 2.69 -9.27 -8.81
N SER A 96 2.45 -10.47 -8.27
CA SER A 96 3.26 -11.65 -8.59
C SER A 96 3.18 -12.04 -10.07
N GLU A 97 2.03 -11.86 -10.72
CA GLU A 97 1.92 -12.05 -12.17
C GLU A 97 2.70 -10.98 -12.95
N LEU A 98 2.60 -9.71 -12.54
CA LEU A 98 3.32 -8.60 -13.17
C LEU A 98 4.84 -8.73 -13.04
N GLU A 99 5.36 -9.30 -11.95
CA GLU A 99 6.80 -9.59 -11.80
C GLU A 99 7.34 -10.60 -12.84
N ASN A 100 6.45 -11.30 -13.55
CA ASN A 100 6.81 -12.21 -14.65
C ASN A 100 6.61 -11.61 -16.05
N HIS A 101 6.19 -10.35 -16.14
CA HIS A 101 5.92 -9.67 -17.40
C HIS A 101 6.76 -8.40 -17.51
N SER A 102 7.41 -8.25 -18.65
CA SER A 102 8.19 -7.06 -18.96
C SER A 102 7.43 -6.08 -19.84
N LEU A 103 7.83 -4.82 -19.78
CA LEU A 103 7.36 -3.78 -20.70
C LEU A 103 8.11 -3.90 -22.03
N ALA A 104 7.47 -3.45 -23.10
CA ALA A 104 8.06 -3.46 -24.44
C ALA A 104 9.25 -2.48 -24.55
N PRO A 105 10.23 -2.73 -25.44
CA PRO A 105 11.44 -1.90 -25.57
C PRO A 105 11.20 -0.42 -25.92
N ASP A 106 10.07 -0.12 -26.56
CA ASP A 106 9.67 1.23 -26.95
C ASP A 106 8.99 2.01 -25.82
N ILE A 107 8.80 1.39 -24.65
CA ILE A 107 8.26 2.06 -23.47
C ILE A 107 9.38 2.72 -22.67
N GLU A 108 9.22 4.00 -22.40
CA GLU A 108 10.01 4.72 -21.40
C GLU A 108 9.23 4.86 -20.09
N LEU A 109 9.95 4.78 -18.97
CA LEU A 109 9.37 4.98 -17.65
C LEU A 109 10.28 5.80 -16.75
N SER A 110 9.67 6.57 -15.87
CA SER A 110 10.34 7.25 -14.76
C SER A 110 9.57 6.98 -13.47
N VAL A 111 10.29 6.70 -12.39
CA VAL A 111 9.69 6.32 -11.11
C VAL A 111 10.06 7.30 -10.01
N LEU A 112 9.05 7.81 -9.31
CA LEU A 112 9.21 8.69 -8.15
C LEU A 112 8.58 8.05 -6.91
N ALA A 113 9.36 7.92 -5.85
CA ALA A 113 8.90 7.44 -4.55
C ALA A 113 9.03 8.53 -3.47
N GLY A 114 8.05 8.59 -2.57
CA GLY A 114 8.14 9.36 -1.34
C GLY A 114 8.90 8.61 -0.24
N GLU A 115 9.40 9.35 0.75
CA GLU A 115 10.08 8.77 1.93
C GLU A 115 9.69 9.43 3.27
N SER A 116 8.71 10.34 3.27
CA SER A 116 8.19 10.93 4.51
C SER A 116 6.93 10.20 4.96
N HIS A 117 6.93 9.66 6.17
CA HIS A 117 5.77 8.97 6.73
C HIS A 117 4.81 9.88 7.52
N LEU A 118 5.03 11.20 7.49
CA LEU A 118 4.30 12.17 8.29
C LEU A 118 3.17 12.82 7.48
N PHE A 119 1.94 12.67 7.96
CA PHE A 119 0.76 13.33 7.45
C PHE A 119 0.30 14.38 8.46
N ALA A 120 0.50 15.67 8.16
CA ALA A 120 0.16 16.76 9.08
C ALA A 120 0.70 16.51 10.52
N MET A 121 1.96 16.07 10.62
CA MET A 121 2.66 15.65 11.85
C MET A 121 2.21 14.33 12.50
N ILE A 122 1.22 13.63 11.93
CA ILE A 122 0.80 12.32 12.39
C ILE A 122 1.61 11.24 11.66
N PRO A 123 2.38 10.40 12.36
CA PRO A 123 3.04 9.26 11.74
C PRO A 123 2.02 8.16 11.43
N LEU A 124 1.88 7.78 10.15
CA LEU A 124 0.97 6.69 9.75
C LEU A 124 1.67 5.33 9.65
N GLN A 125 2.90 5.28 9.13
CA GLN A 125 3.71 4.08 9.06
C GLN A 125 5.20 4.42 9.29
N THR A 126 5.73 4.05 10.45
CA THR A 126 7.11 4.38 10.84
C THR A 126 8.05 3.18 10.85
N SER A 127 7.52 1.96 10.74
CA SER A 127 8.33 0.75 10.89
C SER A 127 9.25 0.47 9.69
N ILE A 128 8.95 1.06 8.52
CA ILE A 128 9.64 0.79 7.25
C ILE A 128 9.77 2.08 6.44
N PRO A 129 10.89 2.31 5.73
CA PRO A 129 11.02 3.44 4.81
C PRO A 129 9.92 3.47 3.75
N GLY A 130 9.29 4.64 3.59
CA GLY A 130 8.21 4.84 2.65
C GLY A 130 7.54 6.19 2.83
N ASP A 131 6.48 6.43 2.07
CA ASP A 131 5.74 7.69 2.05
C ASP A 131 4.57 7.72 3.07
N GLY A 132 4.62 6.78 4.02
CA GLY A 132 3.62 6.54 5.06
C GLY A 132 2.41 5.72 4.63
N ILE A 133 2.31 5.32 3.36
CA ILE A 133 1.34 4.33 2.86
C ILE A 133 2.05 3.21 2.10
N VAL A 134 2.88 3.57 1.12
CA VAL A 134 3.61 2.65 0.24
C VAL A 134 5.07 2.55 0.69
N PHE A 135 5.62 1.33 0.70
CA PHE A 135 7.04 1.12 0.99
C PHE A 135 7.89 1.63 -0.15
N ARG A 136 9.02 2.27 0.19
CA ARG A 136 9.96 2.80 -0.81
C ARG A 136 10.42 1.71 -1.77
N GLU A 137 10.77 0.53 -1.27
CA GLU A 137 11.21 -0.59 -2.11
C GLU A 137 10.11 -1.11 -3.03
N SER A 138 8.86 -1.15 -2.55
CA SER A 138 7.71 -1.49 -3.38
C SER A 138 7.52 -0.47 -4.52
N ALA A 139 7.64 0.82 -4.23
CA ALA A 139 7.48 1.86 -5.26
C ALA A 139 8.64 1.87 -6.27
N LEU A 140 9.85 1.48 -5.83
CA LEU A 140 11.05 1.50 -6.64
C LEU A 140 11.35 0.17 -7.34
N ASN A 141 10.56 -0.88 -7.13
CA ASN A 141 10.73 -2.14 -7.85
C ASN A 141 10.34 -1.95 -9.32
N THR A 142 11.31 -2.06 -10.23
CA THR A 142 11.09 -1.92 -11.67
C THR A 142 11.78 -3.05 -12.45
N ASP A 143 12.27 -4.07 -11.76
CA ASP A 143 13.19 -5.05 -12.35
C ASP A 143 12.49 -5.84 -13.45
N ALA A 144 11.29 -6.36 -13.17
CA ALA A 144 10.45 -7.01 -14.16
C ALA A 144 10.10 -6.08 -15.33
N MET A 145 9.78 -4.81 -15.04
CA MET A 145 9.38 -3.83 -16.06
C MET A 145 10.46 -3.64 -17.13
N VAL A 146 11.74 -3.53 -16.73
CA VAL A 146 12.85 -3.25 -17.65
C VAL A 146 13.48 -4.50 -18.26
N ALA A 147 13.17 -5.70 -17.74
CA ALA A 147 13.75 -6.95 -18.21
C ALA A 147 13.53 -7.22 -19.72
N GLY A 148 12.48 -6.62 -20.30
CA GLY A 148 12.13 -6.71 -21.72
C GLY A 148 12.79 -5.66 -22.62
N GLY A 149 13.64 -4.80 -22.06
CA GLY A 149 14.34 -3.75 -22.79
C GLY A 149 13.71 -2.36 -22.71
N ALA A 150 12.63 -2.19 -21.93
CA ALA A 150 12.06 -0.87 -21.65
C ALA A 150 13.07 0.06 -20.97
N HIS A 151 12.98 1.35 -21.29
CA HIS A 151 13.98 2.34 -20.87
C HIS A 151 13.56 3.08 -19.60
N LEU A 152 14.21 2.75 -18.48
CA LEU A 152 14.07 3.51 -17.24
C LEU A 152 14.91 4.80 -17.31
N LYS A 153 14.24 5.94 -17.54
CA LYS A 153 14.88 7.26 -17.70
C LYS A 153 15.43 7.78 -16.36
N ASP A 154 14.64 7.68 -15.31
CA ASP A 154 14.99 8.18 -13.97
C ASP A 154 14.26 7.40 -12.89
N LYS A 155 14.91 7.22 -11.74
CA LYS A 155 14.36 6.60 -10.54
C LYS A 155 14.77 7.44 -9.35
N ARG A 156 13.80 8.05 -8.67
CA ARG A 156 14.07 9.08 -7.66
C ARG A 156 13.29 8.88 -6.38
N VAL A 157 13.95 9.20 -5.27
CA VAL A 157 13.32 9.36 -3.96
C VAL A 157 13.20 10.84 -3.62
N MET A 158 12.09 11.23 -3.02
CA MET A 158 11.83 12.59 -2.56
C MET A 158 11.25 12.59 -1.15
N THR A 159 11.73 13.49 -0.30
CA THR A 159 11.26 13.69 1.07
C THR A 159 9.88 14.36 1.08
N VAL A 160 8.86 13.60 0.69
CA VAL A 160 7.43 13.93 0.67
C VAL A 160 6.62 12.70 1.08
N ASN A 161 5.44 12.90 1.65
CA ASN A 161 4.49 11.82 1.96
C ASN A 161 3.62 11.44 0.76
N HIS A 162 2.81 10.39 0.91
CA HIS A 162 2.00 9.83 -0.19
C HIS A 162 1.08 10.86 -0.85
N ILE A 163 0.50 11.77 -0.06
CA ILE A 163 -0.46 12.76 -0.55
C ILE A 163 0.27 14.00 -1.10
N GLU A 164 1.42 14.35 -0.53
CA GLU A 164 2.30 15.40 -1.05
C GLU A 164 2.86 15.07 -2.43
N LEU A 165 3.03 13.79 -2.80
CA LEU A 165 3.40 13.41 -4.17
C LEU A 165 2.42 13.99 -5.22
N LEU A 166 1.16 14.21 -4.86
CA LEU A 166 0.12 14.70 -5.77
C LEU A 166 0.21 16.20 -6.06
N TYR A 167 0.75 17.01 -5.14
CA TYR A 167 0.71 18.48 -5.26
C TYR A 167 2.02 19.20 -4.94
N HIS A 168 3.01 18.52 -4.36
CA HIS A 168 4.22 19.19 -3.90
C HIS A 168 4.98 19.77 -5.10
N PRO A 169 5.38 21.07 -5.09
CA PRO A 169 5.98 21.70 -6.26
C PRO A 169 7.24 21.03 -6.79
N ARG A 170 8.01 20.36 -5.91
CA ARG A 170 9.18 19.57 -6.34
C ARG A 170 8.78 18.31 -7.11
N ALA A 171 7.69 17.64 -6.73
CA ALA A 171 7.19 16.46 -7.44
C ALA A 171 6.67 16.87 -8.82
N ALA A 172 5.84 17.93 -8.88
CA ALA A 172 5.33 18.47 -10.13
C ALA A 172 6.46 18.89 -11.11
N ARG A 173 7.49 19.61 -10.61
CA ARG A 173 8.67 19.96 -11.44
C ARG A 173 9.46 18.75 -11.90
N TRP A 174 9.53 17.71 -11.09
CA TRP A 174 10.21 16.48 -11.48
C TRP A 174 9.44 15.77 -12.60
N VAL A 175 8.11 15.64 -12.48
CA VAL A 175 7.26 15.06 -13.52
C VAL A 175 7.36 15.85 -14.82
N ASP A 176 7.24 17.18 -14.77
CA ASP A 176 7.42 18.05 -15.94
C ASP A 176 8.78 17.84 -16.63
N LYS A 177 9.86 17.63 -15.86
CA LYS A 177 11.17 17.30 -16.43
C LYS A 177 11.17 15.96 -17.18
N GLN A 178 10.46 14.94 -16.70
CA GLN A 178 10.44 13.61 -17.36
C GLN A 178 9.62 13.61 -18.65
N LEU A 179 8.58 14.45 -18.72
CA LEU A 179 7.67 14.57 -19.85
C LEU A 179 8.18 15.47 -20.96
N ARG A 180 9.16 16.33 -20.68
CA ARG A 180 9.84 17.09 -21.73
C ARG A 180 10.78 16.16 -22.47
N ASP A 181 10.60 16.06 -23.77
CA ASP A 181 11.57 15.40 -24.64
C ASP A 181 12.93 16.08 -24.45
N VAL A 182 13.93 15.27 -24.11
CA VAL A 182 15.33 15.72 -24.12
C VAL A 182 15.81 15.45 -25.53
N ASP A 183 15.58 16.42 -26.43
CA ASP A 183 16.33 16.55 -27.67
C ASP A 183 17.79 16.95 -27.37
#